data_AF-A0A967CMA7-F1
#
_entry.id   AF-A0A967CMA7-F1
#
_cell.length_a   1.000
_cell.length_b   1.000
_cell.length_c   1.000
_cell.angle_alpha   90.00
_cell.angle_beta   90.00
_cell.angle_gamma   90.00
#
_symmetry.space_group_name_H-M   'P 1'
#
loop_
_entity.id
_entity.type
_entity.pdbx_description
1 polymer ?
#
loop_
_entity_poly.entity_id
_entity_poly.type
_entity_poly.pdbx_seq_one_letter_code
_entity_poly.pdbx_strand_id
1 'polypeptide(L)' 'VNFVAAHRAEGTWPGGIHIELTGENVTECLGGVEAVSQDDLDTRYESVCDPRLNARQSLDLAFHVAELIRNKN' A
#
# COMPACT_ATOMS: atom_id res chain seq x y z
N VAL A 1 8.43 -12.55 8.23
CA VAL A 1 8.36 -13.11 6.86
C VAL A 1 7.28 -12.34 6.12
N ASN A 2 7.57 -11.76 4.95
CA ASN A 2 6.56 -11.05 4.13
C ASN A 2 6.10 -11.92 2.95
N PHE A 3 5.04 -11.51 2.24
CA PHE A 3 4.46 -12.26 1.10
C PHE A 3 5.51 -12.69 0.07
N VAL A 4 6.38 -11.76 -0.36
CA VAL A 4 7.43 -12.05 -1.35
C VAL A 4 8.48 -13.02 -0.79
N ALA A 5 8.93 -12.83 0.46
CA ALA A 5 9.90 -13.69 1.11
C ALA A 5 9.37 -15.11 1.33
N ALA A 6 8.08 -15.26 1.65
CA ALA A 6 7.42 -16.57 1.75
C ALA A 6 7.43 -17.28 0.39
N HIS A 7 7.02 -16.60 -0.68
CA HIS A 7 7.08 -17.16 -2.03
C HIS A 7 8.50 -17.56 -2.44
N ARG A 8 9.52 -16.73 -2.11
CA ARG A 8 10.94 -17.05 -2.37
C ARG A 8 11.40 -18.29 -1.61
N ALA A 9 11.05 -18.41 -0.33
CA ALA A 9 11.42 -19.57 0.50
C ALA A 9 10.83 -20.88 -0.04
N GLU A 10 9.60 -20.83 -0.56
CA GLU A 10 8.90 -21.98 -1.13
C GLU A 10 9.19 -22.20 -2.63
N GLY A 11 10.07 -21.41 -3.25
CA GLY A 11 10.37 -21.50 -4.68
C GLY A 11 9.18 -21.21 -5.61
N THR A 12 8.19 -20.46 -5.14
CA THR A 12 6.98 -20.09 -5.88
C THR A 12 7.00 -18.63 -6.34
N TRP A 13 6.11 -18.26 -7.27
CA TRP A 13 6.03 -16.91 -7.81
C TRP A 13 5.02 -16.04 -7.03
N PRO A 14 5.40 -14.84 -6.53
CA PRO A 14 4.47 -13.90 -5.91
C PRO A 14 3.55 -13.27 -6.96
N GLY A 15 2.40 -13.91 -7.20
CA GLY A 15 1.54 -13.68 -8.37
C GLY A 15 0.84 -12.32 -8.46
N GLY A 16 0.72 -11.58 -7.36
CA GLY A 16 0.10 -10.26 -7.35
C GLY A 16 -0.25 -9.79 -5.95
N ILE A 17 -0.76 -8.56 -5.86
CA ILE A 17 -1.32 -7.95 -4.66
C ILE A 17 -2.73 -7.47 -4.95
N HIS A 18 -3.57 -7.44 -3.92
CA HIS A 18 -4.92 -6.87 -3.96
C HIS A 18 -4.96 -5.74 -2.92
N ILE A 19 -5.39 -4.55 -3.34
CA ILE A 19 -5.41 -3.36 -2.49
C ILE A 19 -6.68 -2.55 -2.76
N GLU A 20 -7.15 -1.84 -1.74
CA GLU A 20 -8.21 -0.83 -1.87
C GLU A 20 -7.59 0.56 -1.99
N LEU A 21 -7.94 1.27 -3.05
CA LEU A 21 -7.37 2.57 -3.36
C LEU A 21 -8.39 3.51 -3.98
N THR A 22 -8.05 4.79 -3.94
CA THR A 22 -8.74 5.84 -4.70
C THR A 22 -7.72 6.80 -5.31
N GLY A 23 -8.06 7.41 -6.45
CA GLY A 23 -7.25 8.47 -7.06
C GLY A 23 -7.37 9.82 -6.34
N GLU A 24 -8.25 9.90 -5.35
CA GLU A 24 -8.47 11.09 -4.54
C GLU A 24 -7.40 11.25 -3.46
N ASN A 25 -7.12 12.51 -3.09
CA ASN A 25 -6.23 12.83 -1.98
C ASN A 25 -6.93 12.70 -0.60
N VAL A 26 -7.39 11.50 -0.28
CA VAL A 26 -8.09 11.18 0.98
C VAL A 26 -7.10 10.99 2.14
N THR A 27 -7.59 11.14 3.36
CA THR A 27 -6.86 10.92 4.61
C THR A 27 -7.41 9.70 5.33
N GLU A 28 -7.46 8.56 4.64
CA GLU A 28 -8.10 7.33 5.16
C GLU A 28 -7.07 6.36 5.79
N CYS A 29 -5.88 6.25 5.19
CA CYS A 29 -4.79 5.42 5.67
C CYS A 29 -3.66 6.26 6.27
N LEU A 30 -3.12 5.83 7.42
CA LEU A 30 -2.00 6.49 8.10
C LEU A 30 -0.67 6.34 7.35
N GLY A 31 0.22 7.32 7.52
CA GLY A 31 1.58 7.29 6.99
C GLY A 31 1.65 7.58 5.49
N GLY A 32 2.51 6.84 4.79
CA GLY A 32 2.94 7.19 3.43
C GLY A 32 3.87 8.40 3.41
N VAL A 33 4.27 8.83 2.22
CA VAL A 33 5.17 9.99 2.02
C VAL A 33 4.58 11.32 2.50
N GLU A 34 3.26 11.40 2.66
CA GLU A 34 2.56 12.58 3.21
C GLU A 34 2.46 12.55 4.73
N ALA A 35 2.91 11.46 5.36
CA ALA A 35 2.87 11.27 6.80
C ALA A 35 1.50 11.56 7.41
N VAL A 36 0.43 11.04 6.79
CA VAL A 36 -0.95 11.17 7.29
C VAL A 36 -0.99 10.70 8.73
N SER A 37 -1.29 11.62 9.64
CA SER A 37 -1.37 11.36 11.07
C SER A 37 -2.79 11.00 11.48
N GLN A 38 -2.96 10.61 12.75
CA GLN A 38 -4.29 10.30 13.28
C GLN A 38 -5.19 11.54 13.31
N ASP A 39 -4.62 12.72 13.54
CA ASP A 39 -5.35 13.99 13.59
C ASP A 39 -5.84 14.41 12.19
N ASP A 40 -5.18 13.94 11.14
CA ASP A 40 -5.55 14.24 9.75
C ASP A 40 -6.76 13.43 9.27
N LEU A 41 -7.08 12.31 9.93
CA LEU A 41 -8.08 11.35 9.44
C LEU A 41 -9.44 12.01 9.19
N ASP A 42 -9.89 12.86 10.12
CA ASP A 42 -11.20 13.53 10.03
C ASP A 42 -11.27 14.63 8.94
N THR A 43 -10.16 14.94 8.27
CA THR A 43 -10.10 16.01 7.27
C THR A 43 -10.77 15.61 5.95
N ARG A 44 -10.49 14.39 5.48
CA ARG A 44 -10.96 13.86 4.19
C ARG A 44 -11.14 12.33 4.23
N TYR A 45 -11.86 11.83 5.22
CA TYR A 45 -12.30 10.44 5.27
C TYR A 45 -13.61 10.28 4.47
N GLU A 46 -13.55 9.67 3.29
CA GLU A 46 -14.69 9.64 2.34
C GLU A 46 -15.25 8.23 2.09
N SER A 47 -14.50 7.18 2.44
CA SER A 47 -14.98 5.80 2.32
C SER A 47 -16.15 5.51 3.26
N VAL A 48 -17.08 4.68 2.79
CA VAL A 48 -18.24 4.20 3.55
C VAL A 48 -17.92 2.91 4.31
N CYS A 49 -16.87 2.21 3.89
CA CYS A 49 -16.44 0.94 4.46
C CYS A 49 -15.00 1.08 4.97
N ASP A 50 -14.07 0.38 4.32
CA ASP A 50 -12.69 0.30 4.75
C ASP A 50 -11.87 1.51 4.24
N PRO A 51 -10.82 1.92 4.96
CA PRO A 51 -9.94 3.01 4.55
C PRO A 51 -9.13 2.62 3.31
N ARG A 52 -9.12 3.50 2.30
CA ARG A 52 -8.43 3.27 1.03
C ARG A 52 -7.10 3.99 1.02
N LEU A 53 -6.13 3.45 0.28
CA LEU A 53 -4.91 4.19 -0.05
C LEU A 53 -5.25 5.39 -0.93
N ASN A 54 -4.69 6.56 -0.60
CA ASN A 54 -4.75 7.71 -1.48
C ASN A 54 -3.84 7.52 -2.71
N ALA A 55 -3.92 8.43 -3.68
CA ALA A 55 -3.15 8.33 -4.93
C ALA A 55 -1.63 8.22 -4.70
N ARG A 56 -1.09 8.97 -3.73
CA ARG A 56 0.36 9.03 -3.49
C ARG A 56 0.85 7.80 -2.75
N GLN A 57 0.12 7.35 -1.72
CA GLN A 57 0.33 6.08 -1.04
C GLN A 57 0.27 4.88 -2.00
N SER A 58 -0.65 4.92 -2.97
CA SER A 58 -0.81 3.87 -3.98
C SER A 58 0.40 3.77 -4.91
N LEU A 59 0.94 4.92 -5.36
CA LEU A 59 2.14 4.96 -6.18
C LEU A 59 3.38 4.49 -5.41
N ASP A 60 3.55 4.96 -4.17
CA ASP A 60 4.65 4.54 -3.31
C ASP A 60 4.67 3.02 -3.11
N LEU A 61 3.51 2.43 -2.83
CA LEU A 61 3.37 0.99 -2.68
C LEU A 61 3.72 0.25 -3.97
N ALA A 62 3.28 0.75 -5.13
CA ALA A 62 3.60 0.14 -6.42
C ALA A 62 5.11 0.08 -6.69
N PHE A 63 5.83 1.18 -6.41
CA PHE A 63 7.29 1.20 -6.52
C PHE A 63 7.98 0.27 -5.51
N HIS A 64 7.51 0.28 -4.26
CA HIS A 64 8.06 -0.60 -3.23
C HIS A 64 7.89 -2.09 -3.56
N VAL A 65 6.70 -2.49 -4.03
CA VAL A 65 6.43 -3.87 -4.45
C VAL A 65 7.26 -4.24 -5.67
N ALA A 66 7.44 -3.34 -6.64
CA ALA A 66 8.31 -3.56 -7.78
C ALA A 66 9.77 -3.82 -7.34
N GLU A 67 10.28 -3.10 -6.34
CA GLU A 67 11.59 -3.35 -5.75
C GLU A 67 11.68 -4.72 -5.07
N LEU A 68 10.68 -5.08 -4.27
CA LEU A 68 10.63 -6.38 -3.60
C LEU A 68 10.64 -7.55 -4.60
N ILE A 69 9.92 -7.42 -5.72
CA ILE A 69 9.87 -8.44 -6.78
C ILE A 69 11.19 -8.50 -7.55
N ARG A 70 11.78 -7.34 -7.90
CA ARG A 70 13.06 -7.26 -8.62
C ARG A 70 14.23 -7.85 -7.83
N ASN A 71 14.30 -7.59 -6.53
CA ASN A 71 15.43 -7.98 -5.70
C ASN A 71 15.45 -9.51 -5.47
N LYS A 72 16.15 -10.24 -6.33
CA LYS A 72 16.43 -11.69 -6.21
C LYS A 72 17.55 -12.01 -5.21
N ASN A 73 17.44 -11.48 -4.00
CA ASN A 73 18.28 -11.94 -2.89
C ASN A 73 17.51 -12.95 -2.05
#